data_AF-A0A8J6QDK9-F1
#
_entry.id   AF-A0A8J6QDK9-F1
#
_cell.length_a   1.000
_cell.length_b   1.000
_cell.length_c   1.000
_cell.angle_alpha   90.00
_cell.angle_beta   90.00
_cell.angle_gamma   90.00
#
_symmetry.space_group_name_H-M   'P 1'
#
loop_
_entity.id
_entity.type
_entity.pdbx_description
1 polymer ?
#
loop_
_entity_poly.entity_id
_entity_poly.type
_entity_poly.pdbx_seq_one_letter_code
_entity_poly.pdbx_strand_id
1 'polypeptide(L)'
;MSADYSDFKARFKLLASKKNHLIVNTLSNIFTMRLVGNKTHGDLAEIGMVEFINQFMYDFSSIHVGKDRFRSKEHEEDILIINDLSESEFPVSLKAYGDGPLQLSTDSDQRMFPYLQSIEGSIETPQKIEQVYSSEAFKGFGAINVMPLIYNEDKKQCNIMVFDHEKAKRDTNKILLIGKGESFGDKARGKTRKHPIYLFLDKDDNYICEVRYGGASANALQRGLWTNTKNARSYFDSMTNGWIDYSHNMLLVRLFSLALNSTPQGHEAANQILQQDIDKLRAI
;
A
#
# COMPACT_ATOMS: atom_id res chain seq x y z
N MET A 1 -9.09 -10.41 4.38
CA MET A 1 -8.44 -9.48 5.33
C MET A 1 -8.64 -9.98 6.76
N SER A 2 -7.62 -9.99 7.62
CA SER A 2 -7.78 -10.47 9.00
C SER A 2 -8.64 -9.51 9.84
N ALA A 3 -9.27 -10.04 10.88
CA ALA A 3 -10.00 -9.23 11.86
C ALA A 3 -9.06 -8.24 12.56
N ASP A 4 -7.86 -8.68 12.93
CA ASP A 4 -6.86 -7.85 13.61
C ASP A 4 -6.35 -6.70 12.74
N TYR A 5 -6.14 -6.92 11.44
CA TYR A 5 -5.77 -5.82 10.54
C TYR A 5 -6.93 -4.82 10.37
N SER A 6 -8.18 -5.30 10.39
CA SER A 6 -9.35 -4.42 10.34
C SER A 6 -9.48 -3.56 11.59
N ASP A 7 -9.25 -4.12 12.78
CA ASP A 7 -9.20 -3.37 14.04
C ASP A 7 -8.03 -2.37 14.04
N PHE A 8 -6.83 -2.80 13.64
CA PHE A 8 -5.67 -1.90 13.48
C PHE A 8 -6.01 -0.68 12.62
N LYS A 9 -6.63 -0.88 11.44
CA LYS A 9 -7.05 0.23 10.58
C LYS A 9 -8.04 1.17 11.28
N ALA A 10 -9.02 0.62 12.01
CA ALA A 10 -10.00 1.42 12.73
C ALA A 10 -9.34 2.26 13.84
N ARG A 11 -8.42 1.66 14.60
CA ARG A 11 -7.65 2.31 15.67
C ARG A 11 -6.72 3.38 15.13
N PHE A 12 -6.04 3.10 14.02
CA PHE A 12 -5.22 4.07 13.30
C PHE A 12 -6.06 5.26 12.83
N LYS A 13 -7.21 5.03 12.19
CA LYS A 13 -8.13 6.09 11.74
C LYS A 13 -8.61 6.95 12.89
N LEU A 14 -8.94 6.33 14.02
CA LEU A 14 -9.35 7.03 15.23
C LEU A 14 -8.23 7.93 15.77
N LEU A 15 -7.00 7.41 15.81
CA LEU A 15 -5.82 8.20 16.21
C LEU A 15 -5.60 9.37 15.25
N ALA A 16 -5.60 9.12 13.94
CA ALA A 16 -5.44 10.16 12.93
C ALA A 16 -6.54 11.24 13.01
N SER A 17 -7.76 10.86 13.39
CA SER A 17 -8.87 11.82 13.60
C SER A 17 -8.66 12.67 14.85
N LYS A 18 -8.25 12.05 15.97
CA LYS A 18 -8.13 12.73 17.27
C LYS A 18 -6.83 13.52 17.43
N LYS A 19 -5.74 13.02 16.83
CA LYS A 19 -4.36 13.51 16.97
C LYS A 19 -3.71 13.66 15.60
N ASN A 20 -4.40 14.33 14.68
CA ASN A 20 -3.97 14.51 13.29
C ASN A 20 -2.53 15.07 13.17
N HIS A 21 -2.11 15.94 14.09
CA HIS A 21 -0.77 16.52 14.07
C HIS A 21 0.35 15.47 14.14
N LEU A 22 0.13 14.33 14.82
CA LEU A 22 1.11 13.23 14.91
C LEU A 22 1.35 12.60 13.55
N ILE A 23 0.27 12.25 12.85
CA ILE A 23 0.37 11.59 11.54
C ILE A 23 0.87 12.58 10.47
N VAL A 24 0.45 13.86 10.55
CA VAL A 24 0.96 14.92 9.68
C VAL A 24 2.48 15.07 9.85
N ASN A 25 2.98 15.12 11.09
CA ASN A 25 4.40 15.23 11.37
C ASN A 25 5.18 14.04 10.78
N THR A 26 4.75 12.82 11.09
CA THR A 26 5.43 11.60 10.62
C THR A 26 5.42 11.49 9.09
N LEU A 27 4.26 11.63 8.44
CA LEU A 27 4.19 11.53 6.98
C LEU A 27 4.96 12.66 6.30
N SER A 28 4.95 13.88 6.83
CA SER A 28 5.76 14.98 6.30
C SER A 28 7.26 14.64 6.33
N ASN A 29 7.72 14.05 7.42
CA ASN A 29 9.11 13.61 7.56
C ASN A 29 9.44 12.47 6.59
N ILE A 30 8.57 11.45 6.46
CA ILE A 30 8.74 10.35 5.49
C ILE A 30 8.83 10.90 4.06
N PHE A 31 7.90 11.75 3.64
CA PHE A 31 7.90 12.27 2.26
C PHE A 31 8.99 13.31 1.99
N THR A 32 9.52 13.98 3.02
CA THR A 32 10.73 14.80 2.89
C THR A 32 11.91 13.96 2.39
N MET A 33 11.99 12.68 2.75
CA MET A 33 13.10 11.81 2.35
C MET A 33 13.16 11.51 0.86
N ARG A 34 12.09 11.82 0.11
CA ARG A 34 12.14 11.80 -1.36
C ARG A 34 13.17 12.77 -1.93
N LEU A 35 13.49 13.85 -1.22
CA LEU A 35 14.56 14.78 -1.59
C LEU A 35 15.95 14.12 -1.55
N VAL A 36 16.12 13.08 -0.74
CA VAL A 36 17.36 12.29 -0.65
C VAL A 36 17.39 11.24 -1.76
N GLY A 37 16.28 10.54 -2.00
CA GLY A 37 16.16 9.61 -3.11
C GLY A 37 14.86 8.81 -3.17
N ASN A 38 14.47 8.42 -4.38
CA ASN A 38 13.24 7.67 -4.65
C ASN A 38 13.25 6.22 -4.14
N LYS A 39 14.39 5.59 -3.86
CA LYS A 39 14.41 4.28 -3.19
C LYS A 39 14.37 4.43 -1.68
N THR A 40 15.19 5.36 -1.19
CA THR A 40 15.36 5.71 0.23
C THR A 40 14.05 6.08 0.94
N HIS A 41 13.11 6.74 0.27
CA HIS A 41 11.83 7.06 0.91
C HIS A 41 10.94 5.83 1.21
N GLY A 42 11.07 4.74 0.44
CA GLY A 42 10.34 3.50 0.70
C GLY A 42 10.87 2.83 1.97
N ASP A 43 12.18 2.60 2.03
CA ASP A 43 12.85 2.01 3.19
C ASP A 43 12.62 2.87 4.46
N LEU A 44 12.66 4.19 4.35
CA LEU A 44 12.39 5.10 5.47
C LEU A 44 10.90 5.21 5.83
N ALA A 45 9.99 4.95 4.90
CA ALA A 45 8.58 4.82 5.21
C ALA A 45 8.34 3.59 6.10
N GLU A 46 9.04 2.49 5.85
CA GLU A 46 8.98 1.29 6.71
C GLU A 46 9.42 1.61 8.14
N ILE A 47 10.62 2.16 8.29
CA ILE A 47 11.16 2.53 9.60
C ILE A 47 10.26 3.57 10.30
N GLY A 48 9.85 4.61 9.58
CA GLY A 48 9.03 5.69 10.14
C GLY A 48 7.64 5.23 10.58
N MET A 49 7.02 4.29 9.87
CA MET A 49 5.73 3.74 10.26
C MET A 49 5.83 2.74 11.40
N VAL A 50 6.89 1.91 11.46
CA VAL A 50 7.19 1.05 12.62
C VAL A 50 7.31 1.91 13.88
N GLU A 51 8.11 2.96 13.80
CA GLU A 51 8.32 3.86 14.94
C GLU A 51 7.04 4.61 15.30
N PHE A 52 6.25 5.04 14.32
CA PHE A 52 4.95 5.67 14.57
C PHE A 52 4.01 4.76 15.36
N ILE A 53 3.92 3.48 14.99
CA ILE A 53 3.09 2.51 15.70
C ILE A 53 3.58 2.39 17.14
N ASN A 54 4.87 2.13 17.35
CA ASN A 54 5.46 1.95 18.68
C ASN A 54 5.32 3.18 19.58
N GLN A 55 5.41 4.39 19.03
CA GLN A 55 5.36 5.63 19.80
C GLN A 55 3.93 6.08 20.12
N PHE A 56 2.98 5.84 19.20
CA PHE A 56 1.68 6.53 19.23
C PHE A 56 0.46 5.59 19.26
N MET A 57 0.60 4.30 18.98
CA MET A 57 -0.51 3.34 19.03
C MET A 57 -0.38 2.45 20.28
N TYR A 58 -1.19 2.72 21.30
CA TYR A 58 -1.07 2.06 22.61
C TYR A 58 -1.40 0.57 22.64
N ASP A 59 -2.23 0.10 21.70
CA ASP A 59 -2.70 -1.28 21.66
C ASP A 59 -1.92 -2.12 20.63
N PHE A 60 -0.88 -1.53 20.01
CA PHE A 60 -0.10 -2.18 18.96
C PHE A 60 1.38 -1.85 19.05
N SER A 61 2.19 -2.86 18.84
CA SER A 61 3.62 -2.72 18.59
C SER A 61 3.97 -3.17 17.17
N SER A 62 5.13 -2.77 16.68
CA SER A 62 5.59 -3.13 15.35
C SER A 62 7.10 -3.33 15.29
N ILE A 63 7.51 -4.24 14.42
CA ILE A 63 8.91 -4.58 14.18
C ILE A 63 9.17 -4.45 12.68
N HIS A 64 10.27 -3.78 12.33
CA HIS A 64 10.79 -3.83 10.97
C HIS A 64 11.36 -5.21 10.69
N VAL A 65 10.80 -5.92 9.72
CA VAL A 65 11.15 -7.32 9.46
C VAL A 65 12.46 -7.39 8.67
N GLY A 66 12.64 -6.47 7.70
CA GLY A 66 13.82 -6.39 6.86
C GLY A 66 14.16 -7.72 6.16
N LYS A 67 15.31 -7.75 5.48
CA LYS A 67 15.76 -8.98 4.76
C LYS A 67 16.35 -10.06 5.67
N ASP A 68 16.60 -9.75 6.94
CA ASP A 68 17.43 -10.61 7.81
C ASP A 68 16.63 -11.56 8.70
N ARG A 69 15.35 -11.27 9.05
CA ARG A 69 14.58 -12.12 9.97
C ARG A 69 13.83 -13.29 9.31
N PHE A 70 13.39 -13.16 8.05
CA PHE A 70 12.67 -14.23 7.35
C PHE A 70 13.52 -14.86 6.23
N ARG A 71 14.54 -15.64 6.62
CA ARG A 71 15.21 -16.57 5.69
C ARG A 71 14.34 -17.78 5.31
N SER A 72 13.18 -17.96 5.96
CA SER A 72 12.15 -18.93 5.55
C SER A 72 11.19 -18.27 4.55
N LYS A 73 11.39 -18.62 3.28
CA LYS A 73 10.70 -18.14 2.08
C LYS A 73 9.21 -18.47 2.02
N GLU A 74 8.37 -17.90 2.89
CA GLU A 74 6.92 -18.00 2.69
C GLU A 74 6.24 -16.64 2.56
N HIS A 75 6.58 -15.63 3.37
CA HIS A 75 5.94 -14.31 3.28
C HIS A 75 6.99 -13.17 3.42
N GLU A 76 7.15 -12.34 2.38
CA GLU A 76 8.06 -11.16 2.33
C GLU A 76 7.22 -9.89 2.57
N GLU A 77 6.87 -9.61 3.82
CA GLU A 77 6.29 -8.32 4.20
C GLU A 77 7.29 -7.43 4.93
N ASP A 78 7.08 -6.13 4.81
CA ASP A 78 8.04 -5.11 5.18
C ASP A 78 8.07 -4.90 6.72
N ILE A 79 6.91 -5.02 7.37
CA ILE A 79 6.75 -4.87 8.81
C ILE A 79 5.86 -5.97 9.39
N LEU A 80 6.06 -6.28 10.67
CA LEU A 80 5.17 -7.10 11.47
C LEU A 80 4.49 -6.20 12.49
N ILE A 81 3.16 -6.28 12.58
CA ILE A 81 2.38 -5.58 13.60
C ILE A 81 1.86 -6.62 14.59
N ILE A 82 1.97 -6.30 15.86
CA ILE A 82 1.54 -7.13 16.97
C ILE A 82 0.42 -6.36 17.68
N ASN A 83 -0.72 -7.01 17.86
CA ASN A 83 -1.77 -6.49 18.73
C ASN A 83 -1.40 -6.86 20.17
N ASP A 84 -1.09 -5.87 21.00
CA ASP A 84 -0.58 -6.11 22.35
C ASP A 84 -1.67 -6.63 23.31
N LEU A 85 -2.96 -6.56 22.91
CA LEU A 85 -4.08 -7.07 23.69
C LEU A 85 -4.40 -8.54 23.38
N SER A 86 -4.32 -8.94 22.11
CA SER A 86 -4.62 -10.31 21.66
C SER A 86 -3.38 -11.17 21.44
N GLU A 87 -2.19 -10.56 21.46
CA GLU A 87 -0.91 -11.16 21.07
C GLU A 87 -0.89 -11.65 19.60
N SER A 88 -1.87 -11.25 18.78
CA SER A 88 -1.93 -11.64 17.38
C SER A 88 -0.87 -10.89 16.58
N GLU A 89 -0.10 -11.62 15.79
CA GLU A 89 0.87 -11.05 14.86
C GLU A 89 0.29 -11.09 13.44
N PHE A 90 0.41 -9.99 12.71
CA PHE A 90 0.05 -9.96 11.30
C PHE A 90 1.09 -9.16 10.48
N PRO A 91 1.60 -9.76 9.40
CA PRO A 91 2.53 -9.08 8.51
C PRO A 91 1.78 -8.04 7.67
N VAL A 92 2.47 -6.94 7.34
CA VAL A 92 1.94 -5.85 6.52
C VAL A 92 2.99 -5.41 5.51
N SER A 93 2.63 -5.42 4.22
CA SER A 93 3.47 -4.80 3.18
C SER A 93 3.20 -3.30 3.09
N LEU A 94 4.25 -2.52 3.30
CA LEU A 94 4.26 -1.08 3.15
C LEU A 94 4.65 -0.71 1.72
N LYS A 95 3.88 0.23 1.15
CA LYS A 95 4.01 0.56 -0.28
C LYS A 95 3.95 2.07 -0.49
N ALA A 96 5.09 2.72 -0.74
CA ALA A 96 5.13 4.13 -1.08
C ALA A 96 4.97 4.35 -2.59
N TYR A 97 3.86 4.96 -3.01
CA TYR A 97 3.53 5.16 -4.43
C TYR A 97 3.00 6.57 -4.70
N GLY A 98 3.25 7.08 -5.90
CA GLY A 98 2.57 8.28 -6.38
C GLY A 98 1.09 7.99 -6.68
N ASP A 99 0.24 9.00 -6.54
CA ASP A 99 -1.19 8.92 -6.84
C ASP A 99 -1.44 8.50 -8.30
N GLY A 100 -1.98 7.30 -8.49
CA GLY A 100 -2.15 6.66 -9.79
C GLY A 100 -2.14 5.12 -9.73
N PRO A 101 -1.49 4.45 -10.70
CA PRO A 101 -1.42 2.99 -10.73
C PRO A 101 -0.74 2.40 -9.49
N LEU A 102 -1.38 1.42 -8.86
CA LEU A 102 -0.88 0.72 -7.69
C LEU A 102 -0.87 -0.79 -7.95
N GLN A 103 0.26 -1.44 -7.67
CA GLN A 103 0.35 -2.89 -7.73
C GLN A 103 -0.04 -3.48 -6.37
N LEU A 104 -1.08 -4.31 -6.36
CA LEU A 104 -1.58 -5.00 -5.17
C LEU A 104 -0.89 -6.35 -4.97
N SER A 105 -0.52 -7.02 -6.07
CA SER A 105 0.25 -8.27 -6.04
C SER A 105 1.10 -8.41 -7.29
N THR A 106 2.25 -9.05 -7.15
CA THR A 106 3.15 -9.38 -8.26
C THR A 106 2.75 -10.64 -9.02
N ASP A 107 1.79 -11.42 -8.49
CA ASP A 107 1.41 -12.75 -9.01
C ASP A 107 2.65 -13.53 -9.44
N SER A 108 3.54 -13.83 -8.47
CA SER A 108 4.86 -14.44 -8.72
C SER A 108 4.77 -15.73 -9.52
N ASP A 109 3.71 -16.50 -9.25
CA ASP A 109 3.43 -17.79 -9.88
C ASP A 109 2.69 -17.64 -11.22
N GLN A 110 2.36 -16.41 -11.63
CA GLN A 110 1.70 -16.06 -12.88
C GLN A 110 0.38 -16.81 -13.10
N ARG A 111 -0.45 -16.95 -12.06
CA ARG A 111 -1.65 -17.80 -12.11
C ARG A 111 -2.91 -17.04 -12.53
N MET A 112 -3.05 -15.77 -12.16
CA MET A 112 -4.31 -15.04 -12.31
C MET A 112 -4.67 -14.82 -13.79
N PHE A 113 -3.72 -14.34 -14.59
CA PHE A 113 -3.99 -14.02 -16.00
C PHE A 113 -4.29 -15.26 -16.85
N PRO A 114 -3.46 -16.34 -16.81
CA PRO A 114 -3.76 -17.55 -17.60
C PRO A 114 -5.07 -18.21 -17.18
N TYR A 115 -5.41 -18.16 -15.88
CA TYR A 115 -6.68 -18.68 -15.41
C TYR A 115 -7.86 -17.92 -16.02
N LEU A 116 -7.86 -16.59 -15.98
CA LEU A 116 -8.91 -15.79 -16.63
C LEU A 116 -9.02 -16.07 -18.13
N GLN A 117 -7.89 -16.29 -18.80
CA GLN A 117 -7.84 -16.64 -20.22
C GLN A 117 -8.41 -18.03 -20.53
N SER A 118 -8.39 -18.95 -19.56
CA SER A 118 -8.95 -20.30 -19.72
C SER A 118 -10.47 -20.37 -19.62
N ILE A 119 -11.13 -19.31 -19.14
CA ILE A 119 -12.58 -19.26 -18.99
C ILE A 119 -13.21 -18.93 -20.35
N GLU A 120 -14.04 -19.82 -20.87
CA GLU A 120 -14.72 -19.62 -22.13
C GLU A 120 -15.89 -18.60 -22.03
N GLY A 121 -15.99 -17.72 -23.04
CA GLY A 121 -17.06 -16.73 -23.17
C GLY A 121 -16.92 -15.52 -22.25
N SER A 122 -17.99 -14.71 -22.13
CA SER A 122 -17.98 -13.52 -21.28
C SER A 122 -18.04 -13.88 -19.79
N ILE A 123 -17.36 -13.10 -18.95
CA ILE A 123 -17.36 -13.21 -17.48
C ILE A 123 -18.23 -12.07 -16.92
N GLU A 124 -19.54 -12.23 -17.04
CA GLU A 124 -20.55 -11.21 -16.68
C GLU A 124 -21.67 -11.77 -15.78
N THR A 125 -21.73 -13.10 -15.62
CA THR A 125 -22.70 -13.75 -14.75
C THR A 125 -22.14 -13.85 -13.33
N PRO A 126 -22.96 -13.65 -12.28
CA PRO A 126 -22.52 -13.82 -10.89
C PRO A 126 -21.82 -15.15 -10.60
N GLN A 127 -22.29 -16.25 -11.20
CA GLN A 127 -21.72 -17.59 -11.01
C GLN A 127 -20.28 -17.68 -11.53
N LYS A 128 -19.99 -17.11 -12.72
CA LYS A 128 -18.63 -17.08 -13.28
C LYS A 128 -17.71 -16.17 -12.46
N ILE A 129 -18.21 -15.04 -11.96
CA ILE A 129 -17.43 -14.12 -11.12
C ILE A 129 -17.07 -14.79 -9.79
N GLU A 130 -18.04 -15.46 -9.17
CA GLU A 130 -17.82 -16.25 -7.96
C GLU A 130 -16.82 -17.38 -8.20
N GLN A 131 -16.91 -18.08 -9.34
CA GLN A 131 -15.94 -19.08 -9.76
C GLN A 131 -14.52 -18.50 -9.86
N VAL A 132 -14.37 -17.29 -10.42
CA VAL A 132 -13.07 -16.61 -10.50
C VAL A 132 -12.48 -16.40 -9.11
N TYR A 133 -13.22 -15.76 -8.21
CA TYR A 133 -12.72 -15.44 -6.87
C TYR A 133 -12.54 -16.67 -5.96
N SER A 134 -13.19 -17.77 -6.27
CA SER A 134 -13.07 -19.04 -5.52
C SER A 134 -11.98 -19.95 -6.08
N SER A 135 -11.34 -19.55 -7.18
CA SER A 135 -10.27 -20.33 -7.82
C SER A 135 -8.96 -20.24 -7.03
N GLU A 136 -8.13 -21.29 -7.14
CA GLU A 136 -6.80 -21.31 -6.53
C GLU A 136 -5.91 -20.17 -7.08
N ALA A 137 -6.10 -19.76 -8.33
CA ALA A 137 -5.38 -18.64 -8.93
C ALA A 137 -5.67 -17.29 -8.25
N PHE A 138 -6.86 -17.14 -7.66
CA PHE A 138 -7.29 -15.92 -6.97
C PHE A 138 -7.32 -16.07 -5.45
N LYS A 139 -6.85 -17.18 -4.88
CA LYS A 139 -6.81 -17.40 -3.44
C LYS A 139 -6.01 -16.33 -2.69
N GLY A 140 -5.00 -15.75 -3.34
CA GLY A 140 -4.20 -14.63 -2.81
C GLY A 140 -4.88 -13.26 -2.90
N PHE A 141 -6.08 -13.14 -3.51
CA PHE A 141 -6.79 -11.88 -3.64
C PHE A 141 -7.23 -11.38 -2.25
N GLY A 142 -6.59 -10.30 -1.78
CA GLY A 142 -6.85 -9.75 -0.44
C GLY A 142 -6.26 -10.58 0.72
N ALA A 143 -5.32 -11.48 0.42
CA ALA A 143 -4.62 -12.28 1.44
C ALA A 143 -3.50 -11.49 2.14
N ILE A 144 -2.86 -10.57 1.42
CA ILE A 144 -1.77 -9.74 1.94
C ILE A 144 -2.38 -8.46 2.53
N ASN A 145 -2.00 -8.13 3.76
CA ASN A 145 -2.30 -6.81 4.32
C ASN A 145 -1.36 -5.80 3.67
N VAL A 146 -1.91 -4.86 2.90
CA VAL A 146 -1.11 -3.82 2.23
C VAL A 146 -1.48 -2.48 2.84
N MET A 147 -0.48 -1.68 3.21
CA MET A 147 -0.62 -0.32 3.69
C MET A 147 0.06 0.66 2.72
N PRO A 148 -0.63 1.10 1.65
CA PRO A 148 -0.06 2.02 0.68
C PRO A 148 0.02 3.45 1.24
N LEU A 149 1.21 4.04 1.24
CA LEU A 149 1.46 5.45 1.47
C LEU A 149 1.46 6.16 0.12
N ILE A 150 0.34 6.81 -0.19
CA ILE A 150 0.11 7.47 -1.46
C ILE A 150 0.46 8.95 -1.36
N TYR A 151 1.24 9.46 -2.30
CA TYR A 151 1.57 10.88 -2.39
C TYR A 151 1.14 11.52 -3.70
N ASN A 152 0.65 12.75 -3.60
CA ASN A 152 0.42 13.65 -4.71
C ASN A 152 1.49 14.75 -4.65
N GLU A 153 2.55 14.57 -5.44
CA GLU A 153 3.73 15.45 -5.41
C GLU A 153 3.41 16.88 -5.83
N ASP A 154 2.62 17.05 -6.90
CA ASP A 154 2.25 18.36 -7.43
C ASP A 154 1.55 19.22 -6.38
N LYS A 155 0.72 18.58 -5.54
CA LYS A 155 -0.03 19.24 -4.47
C LYS A 155 0.67 19.19 -3.10
N LYS A 156 1.78 18.46 -2.98
CA LYS A 156 2.42 18.12 -1.70
C LYS A 156 1.42 17.55 -0.69
N GLN A 157 0.65 16.56 -1.14
CA GLN A 157 -0.32 15.87 -0.31
C GLN A 157 0.03 14.40 -0.16
N CYS A 158 -0.41 13.79 0.93
CA CYS A 158 -0.27 12.37 1.15
C CYS A 158 -1.49 11.75 1.84
N ASN A 159 -1.65 10.43 1.70
CA ASN A 159 -2.76 9.68 2.27
C ASN A 159 -2.34 8.21 2.42
N ILE A 160 -2.78 7.53 3.47
CA ILE A 160 -2.68 6.07 3.55
C ILE A 160 -3.98 5.48 3.00
N MET A 161 -3.94 4.92 1.79
CA MET A 161 -5.13 4.45 1.05
C MET A 161 -5.10 2.94 0.90
N VAL A 162 -5.89 2.23 1.71
CA VAL A 162 -5.98 0.77 1.69
C VAL A 162 -7.08 0.32 0.74
N PHE A 163 -6.76 -0.57 -0.20
CA PHE A 163 -7.73 -1.13 -1.14
C PHE A 163 -8.67 -2.11 -0.43
N ASP A 164 -9.98 -1.90 -0.55
CA ASP A 164 -11.02 -2.74 0.03
C ASP A 164 -11.33 -3.91 -0.91
N HIS A 165 -10.61 -5.01 -0.70
CA HIS A 165 -10.75 -6.24 -1.48
C HIS A 165 -12.14 -6.87 -1.33
N GLU A 166 -12.78 -6.77 -0.16
CA GLU A 166 -14.10 -7.34 0.08
C GLU A 166 -15.17 -6.55 -0.70
N LYS A 167 -15.07 -5.22 -0.67
CA LYS A 167 -15.91 -4.36 -1.50
C LYS A 167 -15.67 -4.59 -2.99
N ALA A 168 -14.42 -4.70 -3.41
CA ALA A 168 -14.07 -4.99 -4.81
C ALA A 168 -14.69 -6.31 -5.28
N LYS A 169 -14.57 -7.38 -4.49
CA LYS A 169 -15.13 -8.70 -4.79
C LYS A 169 -16.66 -8.66 -4.88
N ARG A 170 -17.31 -8.05 -3.89
CA ARG A 170 -18.78 -7.94 -3.83
C ARG A 170 -19.35 -7.11 -4.98
N ASP A 171 -18.69 -6.03 -5.34
CA ASP A 171 -19.23 -5.07 -6.31
C ASP A 171 -18.84 -5.42 -7.75
N THR A 172 -17.93 -6.37 -7.98
CA THR A 172 -17.56 -6.82 -9.33
C THR A 172 -18.75 -7.44 -10.03
N ASN A 173 -19.15 -6.83 -11.15
CA ASN A 173 -20.26 -7.26 -11.99
C ASN A 173 -19.79 -7.78 -13.36
N LYS A 174 -18.58 -7.39 -13.78
CA LYS A 174 -18.05 -7.74 -15.09
C LYS A 174 -16.53 -7.84 -15.07
N ILE A 175 -15.99 -8.88 -15.72
CA ILE A 175 -14.56 -9.01 -15.99
C ILE A 175 -14.35 -9.01 -17.51
N LEU A 176 -13.70 -7.96 -18.01
CA LEU A 176 -13.56 -7.68 -19.43
C LEU A 176 -12.10 -7.81 -19.89
N LEU A 177 -11.84 -8.63 -20.90
CA LEU A 177 -10.56 -8.65 -21.59
C LEU A 177 -10.42 -7.38 -22.42
N ILE A 178 -9.34 -6.63 -22.20
CA ILE A 178 -8.87 -5.58 -23.09
C ILE A 178 -7.63 -6.09 -23.81
N GLY A 179 -7.76 -6.27 -25.11
CA GLY A 179 -6.73 -6.78 -25.98
C GLY A 179 -5.53 -5.84 -26.14
N LYS A 180 -4.48 -6.37 -26.76
CA LYS A 180 -3.34 -5.56 -27.17
C LYS A 180 -3.80 -4.50 -28.18
N GLY A 181 -3.46 -3.24 -27.93
CA GLY A 181 -3.87 -2.15 -28.80
C GLY A 181 -5.23 -1.55 -28.46
N GLU A 182 -6.00 -2.16 -27.55
CA GLU A 182 -7.35 -1.71 -27.19
C GLU A 182 -7.34 -0.78 -25.97
N SER A 183 -8.43 -0.02 -25.82
CA SER A 183 -8.69 0.88 -24.70
C SER A 183 -10.12 0.72 -24.21
N PHE A 184 -10.32 0.92 -22.91
CA PHE A 184 -11.64 0.95 -22.29
C PHE A 184 -12.07 2.41 -22.03
N GLY A 185 -13.29 2.76 -22.45
CA GLY A 185 -13.85 4.12 -22.38
C GLY A 185 -13.31 5.10 -23.44
N ASP A 186 -13.67 6.39 -23.31
CA ASP A 186 -13.37 7.46 -24.29
C ASP A 186 -11.89 7.87 -24.39
N LYS A 187 -10.96 7.09 -23.82
CA LYS A 187 -9.51 7.39 -23.84
C LYS A 187 -8.88 6.95 -25.16
N ALA A 188 -9.43 7.39 -26.29
CA ALA A 188 -8.89 7.18 -27.64
C ALA A 188 -7.65 8.06 -27.98
N ARG A 189 -7.01 8.71 -26.99
CA ARG A 189 -5.91 9.68 -27.21
C ARG A 189 -4.65 9.39 -26.38
N GLY A 190 -4.23 8.12 -26.32
CA GLY A 190 -2.97 7.72 -25.70
C GLY A 190 -2.33 6.54 -26.43
N LYS A 191 -1.02 6.32 -26.24
CA LYS A 191 -0.33 5.11 -26.70
C LYS A 191 -1.13 3.90 -26.19
N THR A 192 -1.67 3.12 -27.11
CA THR A 192 -2.50 1.95 -26.83
C THR A 192 -1.74 0.93 -25.97
N ARG A 193 -2.45 0.14 -25.15
CA ARG A 193 -1.79 -0.79 -24.22
C ARG A 193 -1.00 -1.84 -24.99
N LYS A 194 0.27 -2.02 -24.61
CA LYS A 194 1.20 -2.98 -25.24
C LYS A 194 0.86 -4.44 -24.92
N HIS A 195 0.25 -4.69 -23.75
CA HIS A 195 -0.08 -6.01 -23.24
C HIS A 195 -1.56 -6.07 -22.84
N PRO A 196 -2.21 -7.23 -23.04
CA PRO A 196 -3.61 -7.39 -22.67
C PRO A 196 -3.79 -7.38 -21.16
N ILE A 197 -5.00 -7.03 -20.73
CA ILE A 197 -5.40 -7.01 -19.31
C ILE A 197 -6.82 -7.55 -19.17
N TYR A 198 -7.16 -8.00 -17.97
CA TYR A 198 -8.56 -8.20 -17.57
C TYR A 198 -8.95 -7.08 -16.61
N LEU A 199 -9.95 -6.28 -17.00
CA LEU A 199 -10.55 -5.23 -16.18
C LEU A 199 -11.68 -5.80 -15.34
N PHE A 200 -11.70 -5.47 -14.06
CA PHE A 200 -12.81 -5.75 -13.16
C PHE A 200 -13.62 -4.47 -13.01
N LEU A 201 -14.92 -4.57 -13.31
CA LEU A 201 -15.85 -3.45 -13.40
C LEU A 201 -17.04 -3.68 -12.49
N ASP A 202 -17.58 -2.59 -11.94
CA ASP A 202 -18.82 -2.62 -11.17
C ASP A 202 -20.06 -2.67 -12.08
N LYS A 203 -21.24 -2.67 -11.47
CA LYS A 203 -22.54 -2.71 -12.18
C LYS A 203 -22.78 -1.50 -13.10
N ASP A 204 -22.08 -0.39 -12.87
CA ASP A 204 -22.18 0.87 -13.59
C ASP A 204 -20.98 1.04 -14.54
N ASP A 205 -20.26 -0.06 -14.84
CA ASP A 205 -19.04 -0.13 -15.66
C ASP A 205 -17.86 0.74 -15.15
N ASN A 206 -17.85 1.11 -13.86
CA ASN A 206 -16.72 1.82 -13.26
C ASN A 206 -15.54 0.86 -12.98
N TYR A 207 -14.33 1.40 -13.10
CA TYR A 207 -13.09 0.67 -12.86
C TYR A 207 -12.89 0.33 -11.37
N ILE A 208 -12.67 -0.96 -11.08
CA ILE A 208 -12.32 -1.46 -9.74
C ILE A 208 -10.82 -1.79 -9.65
N CYS A 209 -10.38 -2.76 -10.46
CA CYS A 209 -9.01 -3.24 -10.51
C CYS A 209 -8.73 -3.93 -11.86
N GLU A 210 -7.50 -4.38 -12.08
CA GLU A 210 -7.11 -5.09 -13.28
C GLU A 210 -6.06 -6.16 -13.02
N VAL A 211 -6.14 -7.26 -13.77
CA VAL A 211 -5.09 -8.28 -13.83
C VAL A 211 -4.28 -8.04 -15.10
N ARG A 212 -2.99 -7.76 -14.96
CA ARG A 212 -2.09 -7.49 -16.08
C ARG A 212 -1.35 -8.74 -16.52
N TYR A 213 -1.20 -8.90 -17.83
CA TYR A 213 -0.43 -9.99 -18.42
C TYR A 213 1.02 -10.02 -17.93
N GLY A 214 1.50 -11.23 -17.61
CA GLY A 214 2.80 -11.45 -17.01
C GLY A 214 3.58 -12.62 -17.55
N GLY A 215 3.55 -12.89 -18.86
CA GLY A 215 4.36 -13.97 -19.43
C GLY A 215 5.86 -13.79 -19.19
N ALA A 216 6.67 -14.80 -19.50
CA ALA A 216 8.11 -14.86 -19.18
C ALA A 216 8.96 -13.65 -19.61
N SER A 217 8.46 -12.80 -20.51
CA SER A 217 9.11 -11.56 -20.96
C SER A 217 8.69 -10.29 -20.22
N ALA A 218 7.72 -10.36 -19.31
CA ALA A 218 7.18 -9.21 -18.57
C ALA A 218 7.93 -8.99 -17.24
N ASN A 219 8.33 -7.75 -16.97
CA ASN A 219 8.91 -7.36 -15.69
C ASN A 219 7.87 -7.54 -14.56
N ALA A 220 8.32 -7.75 -13.31
CA ALA A 220 7.48 -7.79 -12.11
C ALA A 220 6.52 -6.59 -12.00
N LEU A 221 6.95 -5.40 -12.44
CA LEU A 221 6.15 -4.18 -12.48
C LEU A 221 5.11 -4.14 -13.63
N GLN A 222 4.96 -5.21 -14.40
CA GLN A 222 4.05 -5.27 -15.55
C GLN A 222 2.98 -6.34 -15.42
N ARG A 223 3.02 -7.14 -14.35
CA ARG A 223 2.17 -8.32 -14.16
C ARG A 223 1.39 -8.30 -12.85
N GLY A 224 0.44 -9.21 -12.71
CA GLY A 224 -0.30 -9.44 -11.47
C GLY A 224 -1.49 -8.51 -11.27
N LEU A 225 -1.90 -8.32 -10.03
CA LEU A 225 -3.08 -7.55 -9.65
C LEU A 225 -2.72 -6.07 -9.45
N TRP A 226 -3.45 -5.21 -10.13
CA TRP A 226 -3.28 -3.76 -10.11
C TRP A 226 -4.60 -3.05 -9.84
N THR A 227 -4.52 -1.85 -9.32
CA THR A 227 -5.63 -0.89 -9.26
C THR A 227 -5.10 0.52 -9.57
N ASN A 228 -5.91 1.53 -9.37
CA ASN A 228 -5.54 2.92 -9.60
C ASN A 228 -6.25 3.84 -8.58
N THR A 229 -5.49 4.53 -7.74
CA THR A 229 -6.01 5.38 -6.65
C THR A 229 -6.88 6.54 -7.14
N LYS A 230 -6.70 6.97 -8.40
CA LYS A 230 -7.50 8.01 -9.04
C LYS A 230 -8.82 7.48 -9.59
N ASN A 231 -8.77 6.34 -10.28
CA ASN A 231 -9.93 5.80 -11.02
C ASN A 231 -10.83 4.92 -10.14
N ALA A 232 -10.25 4.21 -9.16
CA ALA A 232 -10.98 3.29 -8.27
C ALA A 232 -11.15 3.89 -6.87
N ARG A 233 -11.24 5.22 -6.74
CA ARG A 233 -11.22 5.92 -5.44
C ARG A 233 -12.28 5.40 -4.45
N SER A 234 -13.45 4.99 -4.94
CA SER A 234 -14.55 4.43 -4.13
C SER A 234 -14.22 3.06 -3.49
N TYR A 235 -13.14 2.41 -3.93
CA TYR A 235 -12.64 1.14 -3.40
C TYR A 235 -11.44 1.31 -2.47
N PHE A 236 -11.12 2.53 -2.07
CA PHE A 236 -10.07 2.80 -1.09
C PHE A 236 -10.66 3.33 0.20
N ASP A 237 -10.20 2.75 1.31
CA ASP A 237 -10.37 3.33 2.63
C ASP A 237 -9.16 4.20 3.00
N SER A 238 -9.41 5.42 3.44
CA SER A 238 -8.36 6.35 3.86
C SER A 238 -8.12 6.21 5.36
N MET A 239 -6.93 5.72 5.72
CA MET A 239 -6.52 5.60 7.12
C MET A 239 -6.17 6.94 7.76
N THR A 240 -5.85 7.95 6.95
CA THR A 240 -5.54 9.32 7.39
C THR A 240 -6.76 10.24 7.41
N ASN A 241 -7.98 9.71 7.18
CA ASN A 241 -9.23 10.48 7.06
C ASN A 241 -9.21 11.55 5.95
N GLY A 242 -8.45 11.31 4.88
CA GLY A 242 -8.31 12.20 3.75
C GLY A 242 -6.87 12.51 3.38
N TRP A 243 -6.71 13.45 2.46
CA TRP A 243 -5.40 13.98 2.06
C TRP A 243 -4.86 14.90 3.15
N ILE A 244 -3.58 14.71 3.48
CA ILE A 244 -2.80 15.53 4.39
C ILE A 244 -1.83 16.36 3.57
N ASP A 245 -1.85 17.68 3.75
CA ASP A 245 -0.81 18.56 3.21
C ASP A 245 0.50 18.34 4.00
N TYR A 246 1.61 18.24 3.29
CA TYR A 246 2.94 18.12 3.90
C TYR A 246 3.91 19.20 3.41
N SER A 247 4.89 19.50 4.25
CA SER A 247 6.01 20.39 3.93
C SER A 247 7.34 19.67 4.09
N HIS A 248 8.32 20.05 3.28
CA HIS A 248 9.67 19.49 3.41
C HIS A 248 10.34 19.97 4.69
N ASN A 249 10.89 19.03 5.46
CA ASN A 249 11.68 19.29 6.65
C ASN A 249 13.19 19.24 6.33
N MET A 250 13.75 20.36 5.89
CA MET A 250 15.19 20.41 5.54
C MET A 250 16.12 20.19 6.75
N LEU A 251 15.65 20.44 7.98
CA LEU A 251 16.41 20.13 9.19
C LEU A 251 16.56 18.62 9.39
N LEU A 252 15.54 17.83 9.05
CA LEU A 252 15.64 16.38 9.05
C LEU A 252 16.68 15.87 8.04
N VAL A 253 16.70 16.44 6.83
CA VAL A 253 17.73 16.10 5.82
C VAL A 253 19.15 16.40 6.36
N ARG A 254 19.31 17.54 7.05
CA ARG A 254 20.57 17.88 7.71
C ARG A 254 20.90 16.90 8.84
N LEU A 255 19.92 16.51 9.65
CA LEU A 255 20.10 15.54 10.74
C LEU A 255 20.61 14.19 10.21
N PHE A 256 20.01 13.65 9.15
CA PHE A 256 20.52 12.43 8.49
C PHE A 256 21.94 12.60 7.98
N SER A 257 22.24 13.75 7.36
CA SER A 257 23.59 14.03 6.84
C SER A 257 24.64 14.04 7.97
N LEU A 258 24.29 14.60 9.13
CA LEU A 258 25.15 14.60 10.32
C LEU A 258 25.28 13.21 10.91
N ALA A 259 24.16 12.50 11.08
CA ALA A 259 24.12 11.15 11.64
C ALA A 259 25.00 10.18 10.84
N LEU A 260 25.02 10.27 9.51
CA LEU A 260 25.87 9.40 8.68
C LEU A 260 27.39 9.60 8.89
N ASN A 261 27.81 10.71 9.51
CA ASN A 261 29.22 11.05 9.72
C ASN A 261 29.60 11.17 11.20
N SER A 262 28.68 10.90 12.13
CA SER A 262 28.91 11.00 13.57
C SER A 262 29.23 9.64 14.21
N THR A 263 29.66 9.69 15.47
CA THR A 263 29.98 8.49 16.26
C THR A 263 28.74 7.90 16.93
N PRO A 264 28.80 6.63 17.38
CA PRO A 264 27.72 6.02 18.18
C PRO A 264 27.32 6.84 19.41
N GLN A 265 28.29 7.47 20.10
CA GLN A 265 28.01 8.34 21.24
C GLN A 265 27.21 9.57 20.84
N GLY A 266 27.49 10.14 19.67
CA GLY A 266 26.69 11.24 19.11
C GLY A 266 25.27 10.80 18.76
N HIS A 267 25.10 9.59 18.23
CA HIS A 267 23.77 9.03 17.95
C HIS A 267 22.98 8.78 19.21
N GLU A 268 23.58 8.23 20.26
CA GLU A 268 22.93 7.98 21.55
C GLU A 268 22.42 9.29 22.18
N ALA A 269 23.25 10.34 22.17
CA ALA A 269 22.84 11.66 22.65
C ALA A 269 21.71 12.24 21.79
N ALA A 270 21.77 12.11 20.47
CA ALA A 270 20.71 12.56 19.57
C ALA A 270 19.39 11.81 19.83
N ASN A 271 19.43 10.48 20.03
CA ASN A 271 18.26 9.67 20.31
C ASN A 271 17.54 10.12 21.58
N GLN A 272 18.28 10.45 22.65
CA GLN A 272 17.70 10.98 23.89
C GLN A 272 16.97 12.30 23.66
N ILE A 273 17.58 13.22 22.89
CA ILE A 273 16.98 14.53 22.57
C ILE A 273 15.70 14.33 21.73
N LEU A 274 15.74 13.46 20.72
CA LEU A 274 14.60 13.17 19.87
C LEU A 274 13.46 12.51 20.64
N GLN A 275 13.76 11.55 21.53
CA GLN A 275 12.73 10.91 22.36
C GLN A 275 12.04 11.92 23.28
N GLN A 276 12.80 12.83 23.91
CA GLN A 276 12.22 13.88 24.74
C GLN A 276 11.30 14.82 23.95
N ASP A 277 11.60 15.09 22.68
CA ASP A 277 10.73 15.87 21.80
C ASP A 277 9.45 15.10 21.44
N ILE A 278 9.57 13.81 21.11
CA ILE A 278 8.44 12.92 20.84
C ILE A 278 7.50 12.82 22.06
N ASP A 279 8.06 12.68 23.26
CA ASP A 279 7.28 12.60 24.50
C ASP A 279 6.46 13.87 24.75
N LYS A 280 7.02 15.05 24.42
CA LYS A 280 6.29 16.32 24.46
C LYS A 280 5.20 16.35 23.41
N LEU A 281 5.47 15.89 22.20
CA LEU A 281 4.49 15.83 21.12
C LEU A 281 3.29 14.93 21.49
N ARG A 282 3.54 13.80 22.17
CA ARG A 282 2.48 12.91 22.67
C ARG A 282 1.55 13.56 23.68
N ALA A 283 2.08 14.48 24.48
CA ALA A 283 1.34 15.12 25.57
C ALA A 283 0.35 16.21 25.10
N ILE A 284 0.45 16.66 23.84
CA ILE A 284 -0.42 17.66 23.20
C ILE A 284 -1.66 16.97 22.63
#